data_AF-A0A534J7W3-F1
#
_entry.id   AF-A0A534J7W3-F1
#
_cell.length_a   1.000
_cell.length_b   1.000
_cell.length_c   1.000
_cell.angle_alpha   90.00
_cell.angle_beta   90.00
_cell.angle_gamma   90.00
#
_symmetry.space_group_name_H-M   'P 1'
#
loop_
_entity.id
_entity.type
_entity.pdbx_description
1 polymer ?
#
loop_
_entity_poly.entity_id
_entity_poly.type
_entity_poly.pdbx_seq_one_letter_code
_entity_poly.pdbx_strand_id
1 'polypeptide(L)'
;MAVLLTPLGGLETRSIAETTALGLGTIVLFLVGLVLDVASVVALFRRPRTASILAFIGLILYFPIFIADSTGLWSSKPAPPAIVYLSIITAIVNVGVLFLATRVYRESTAKTPAVA
;
A
#
# COMPACT_ATOMS: atom_id res chain seq x y z
N MET A 1 -29.16 -1.08 7.22
CA MET A 1 -28.11 -0.17 7.74
C MET A 1 -26.93 -0.21 6.80
N ALA A 2 -26.42 0.94 6.38
CA ALA A 2 -25.22 0.99 5.55
C ALA A 2 -23.99 0.87 6.46
N VAL A 3 -23.16 -0.16 6.24
CA VAL A 3 -21.87 -0.29 6.93
C VAL A 3 -20.84 0.52 6.13
N LEU A 4 -20.27 1.53 6.77
CA LEU A 4 -19.19 2.34 6.18
C LEU A 4 -17.85 1.62 6.29
N LEU A 5 -16.95 1.91 5.36
CA LEU A 5 -15.58 1.39 5.39
C LEU A 5 -14.68 2.13 6.39
N THR A 6 -14.95 3.41 6.69
CA THR A 6 -14.32 4.14 7.80
C THR A 6 -15.37 4.79 8.70
N PRO A 7 -16.10 3.99 9.50
CA PRO A 7 -17.19 4.51 10.32
C PRO A 7 -16.69 5.49 11.39
N LEU A 8 -15.43 5.36 11.81
CA LEU A 8 -14.73 6.28 12.69
C LEU A 8 -13.91 7.25 11.84
N GLY A 9 -14.36 8.50 11.72
CA GLY A 9 -13.65 9.57 11.00
C GLY A 9 -14.38 10.13 9.78
N GLY A 10 -15.38 9.42 9.23
CA GLY A 10 -16.25 9.94 8.17
C GLY A 10 -15.54 10.35 6.87
N LEU A 11 -14.30 9.90 6.68
CA LEU A 11 -13.49 10.22 5.49
C LEU A 11 -13.99 9.43 4.29
N GLU A 12 -14.33 8.16 4.49
CA GLU A 12 -14.99 7.31 3.50
C GLU A 12 -16.49 7.31 3.76
N THR A 13 -17.24 7.99 2.89
CA THR A 13 -18.70 8.08 2.96
C THR A 13 -19.39 7.01 2.14
N ARG A 14 -18.64 6.24 1.35
CA ARG A 14 -19.16 5.09 0.60
C ARG A 14 -19.36 3.91 1.54
N SER A 15 -20.48 3.24 1.37
CA SER A 15 -20.81 2.02 2.08
C SER A 15 -20.22 0.79 1.40
N ILE A 16 -20.05 -0.29 2.16
CA ILE A 16 -19.60 -1.58 1.61
C ILE A 16 -20.53 -2.07 0.49
N ALA A 17 -21.83 -1.76 0.56
CA ALA A 17 -22.79 -2.14 -0.47
C ALA A 17 -22.57 -1.43 -1.82
N GLU A 18 -21.81 -0.34 -1.82
CA GLU A 18 -21.45 0.42 -3.02
C GLU A 18 -20.07 0.03 -3.55
N THR A 19 -19.32 -0.82 -2.84
CA THR A 19 -18.02 -1.34 -3.26
C THR A 19 -18.20 -2.51 -4.22
N THR A 20 -17.44 -2.51 -5.33
CA THR A 20 -17.49 -3.61 -6.30
C THR A 20 -16.73 -4.83 -5.76
N ALA A 21 -16.97 -6.01 -6.36
CA ALA A 21 -16.18 -7.21 -6.03
C ALA A 21 -14.68 -7.00 -6.27
N LEU A 22 -14.32 -6.26 -7.33
CA LEU A 22 -12.94 -5.87 -7.61
C LEU A 22 -12.40 -4.94 -6.50
N GLY A 23 -13.19 -3.94 -6.10
CA GLY A 23 -12.84 -3.03 -5.02
C GLY A 23 -12.56 -3.77 -3.71
N LEU A 24 -13.41 -4.73 -3.33
CA LEU A 24 -13.19 -5.60 -2.17
C LEU A 24 -11.88 -6.41 -2.30
N GLY A 25 -11.60 -6.96 -3.48
CA GLY A 25 -10.33 -7.65 -3.74
C GLY A 25 -9.11 -6.74 -3.54
N THR A 26 -9.18 -5.49 -3.96
CA THR A 26 -8.08 -4.53 -3.76
C THR A 26 -7.87 -4.14 -2.30
N ILE A 27 -8.90 -4.19 -1.44
CA ILE A 27 -8.76 -3.99 0.01
C ILE A 27 -7.90 -5.11 0.61
N VAL A 28 -8.10 -6.35 0.19
CA VAL A 28 -7.28 -7.48 0.65
C VAL A 28 -5.82 -7.28 0.27
N LEU A 29 -5.54 -6.88 -0.97
CA LEU A 29 -4.18 -6.59 -1.43
C LEU A 29 -3.54 -5.46 -0.61
N PHE A 30 -4.29 -4.38 -0.36
CA PHE A 30 -3.84 -3.27 0.48
C PHE A 30 -3.47 -3.72 1.90
N LEU A 31 -4.32 -4.53 2.54
CA LEU A 31 -4.06 -5.05 3.89
C LEU A 31 -2.85 -5.99 3.92
N VAL A 32 -2.69 -6.86 2.91
CA VAL A 32 -1.49 -7.70 2.78
C VAL A 32 -0.25 -6.82 2.61
N GLY A 33 -0.31 -5.79 1.77
CA GLY A 33 0.79 -4.85 1.60
C GLY A 33 1.18 -4.16 2.90
N LEU A 34 0.20 -3.69 3.67
CA LEU A 34 0.42 -3.08 4.98
C LEU A 34 1.13 -4.03 5.96
N VAL A 35 0.74 -5.31 5.99
CA VAL A 35 1.41 -6.32 6.83
C VAL A 35 2.87 -6.51 6.40
N LEU A 36 3.15 -6.54 5.10
CA LEU A 36 4.51 -6.65 4.58
C LEU A 36 5.36 -5.41 4.92
N ASP A 37 4.79 -4.21 4.86
CA ASP A 37 5.46 -2.98 5.23
C ASP A 37 5.80 -2.95 6.74
N VAL A 38 4.87 -3.38 7.60
CA VAL A 38 5.16 -3.54 9.04
C VAL A 38 6.29 -4.56 9.27
N ALA A 39 6.23 -5.71 8.59
CA ALA A 39 7.28 -6.72 8.67
C ALA A 39 8.64 -6.21 8.16
N SER A 40 8.63 -5.35 7.13
CA SER A 40 9.83 -4.67 6.62
C SER A 40 10.47 -3.78 7.68
N VAL A 41 9.67 -2.94 8.35
CA VAL A 41 10.17 -2.05 9.42
C VAL A 41 10.81 -2.87 10.55
N VAL A 42 10.19 -3.97 10.96
CA VAL A 42 10.74 -4.88 11.98
C VAL A 42 12.06 -5.51 11.53
N ALA A 43 12.17 -5.87 10.25
CA ALA A 43 13.36 -6.52 9.68
C ALA A 43 14.50 -5.54 9.38
N LEU A 44 14.25 -4.22 9.30
CA LEU A 44 15.14 -3.21 8.75
C LEU A 44 16.58 -3.28 9.28
N PHE A 45 16.75 -3.40 10.60
CA PHE A 45 18.08 -3.34 11.23
C PHE A 45 18.82 -4.69 11.25
N ARG A 46 18.10 -5.82 11.20
CA ARG A 46 18.69 -7.16 11.31
C ARG A 46 18.86 -7.85 9.96
N ARG A 47 17.97 -7.56 9.02
CA ARG A 47 17.89 -8.20 7.70
C ARG A 47 17.52 -7.14 6.65
N PRO A 48 18.40 -6.15 6.39
CA PRO A 48 18.06 -5.01 5.55
C PRO A 48 17.70 -5.41 4.12
N ARG A 49 18.30 -6.48 3.58
CA ARG A 49 17.93 -7.04 2.27
C ARG A 49 16.48 -7.56 2.27
N THR A 50 16.10 -8.34 3.28
CA THR A 50 14.73 -8.85 3.42
C THR A 50 13.74 -7.71 3.63
N ALA A 51 14.09 -6.74 4.48
CA ALA A 51 13.28 -5.54 4.70
C ALA A 51 12.99 -4.82 3.37
N SER A 52 14.02 -4.55 2.56
CA SER A 52 13.83 -3.93 1.25
C SER A 52 12.91 -4.71 0.32
N ILE A 53 13.01 -6.05 0.27
CA ILE A 53 12.12 -6.89 -0.57
C ILE A 53 10.69 -6.80 -0.07
N LEU A 54 10.48 -6.90 1.24
CA LEU A 54 9.15 -6.81 1.85
C LEU A 54 8.50 -5.45 1.59
N ALA A 55 9.25 -4.36 1.76
CA ALA A 55 8.79 -3.02 1.39
C ALA A 55 8.46 -2.92 -0.10
N PHE A 56 9.30 -3.47 -0.98
CA PHE A 56 9.04 -3.41 -2.42
C PHE A 56 7.71 -4.08 -2.80
N ILE A 57 7.46 -5.28 -2.25
CA ILE A 57 6.21 -5.99 -2.48
C ILE A 57 5.03 -5.24 -1.83
N GLY A 58 5.17 -4.79 -0.58
CA GLY A 58 4.13 -4.05 0.14
C GLY A 58 3.66 -2.80 -0.61
N LEU A 59 4.63 -1.99 -1.07
CA LEU A 59 4.37 -0.79 -1.86
C LEU A 59 3.72 -1.09 -3.22
N ILE A 60 4.08 -2.19 -3.89
CA ILE A 60 3.43 -2.59 -5.14
C ILE A 60 1.95 -2.94 -4.89
N LEU A 61 1.65 -3.63 -3.80
CA LEU A 61 0.30 -4.05 -3.46
C LEU A 61 -0.65 -2.89 -3.11
N TYR A 62 -0.13 -1.68 -2.89
CA TYR A 62 -0.94 -0.47 -2.78
C TYR A 62 -1.55 -0.02 -4.12
N PHE A 63 -0.82 -0.13 -5.24
CA PHE A 63 -1.28 0.46 -6.51
C PHE A 63 -2.63 -0.08 -7.03
N PRO A 64 -3.00 -1.37 -6.87
CA PRO A 64 -4.31 -1.87 -7.29
C PRO A 64 -5.49 -1.09 -6.71
N ILE A 65 -5.48 -0.75 -5.41
CA ILE A 65 -6.60 0.01 -4.80
C ILE A 65 -6.62 1.45 -5.31
N PHE A 66 -5.45 2.08 -5.45
CA PHE A 66 -5.32 3.42 -6.01
C PHE A 66 -5.86 3.51 -7.45
N ILE A 67 -5.47 2.55 -8.30
CA ILE A 67 -5.92 2.49 -9.70
C ILE A 67 -7.43 2.21 -9.76
N ALA A 68 -7.92 1.23 -8.99
CA ALA A 68 -9.34 0.90 -8.98
C ALA A 68 -10.20 2.10 -8.55
N ASP A 69 -9.77 2.85 -7.54
CA ASP A 69 -10.51 4.00 -7.02
C ASP A 69 -10.49 5.18 -7.99
N SER A 70 -9.32 5.50 -8.55
CA SER A 70 -9.15 6.59 -9.53
C SER A 70 -9.83 6.34 -10.88
N THR A 71 -10.09 5.08 -11.24
CA THR A 71 -10.77 4.70 -12.50
C THR A 71 -12.27 4.40 -12.32
N GLY A 72 -12.80 4.55 -11.10
CA GLY A 72 -14.21 4.25 -10.80
C GLY A 72 -14.54 2.75 -10.79
N LEU A 73 -13.53 1.87 -10.82
CA LEU A 73 -13.72 0.41 -10.72
C LEU A 73 -13.93 -0.06 -9.29
N TRP A 74 -13.59 0.76 -8.29
CA TRP A 74 -13.66 0.38 -6.88
C TRP A 74 -15.06 0.50 -6.27
N SER A 75 -15.83 1.52 -6.64
CA SER A 75 -17.20 1.74 -6.16
C SER A 75 -18.09 2.36 -7.23
N SER A 76 -19.40 2.12 -7.12
CA SER A 76 -20.43 2.78 -7.93
C SER A 76 -20.54 4.29 -7.65
N LYS A 77 -19.94 4.80 -6.58
CA LYS A 77 -19.87 6.23 -6.25
C LYS A 77 -18.45 6.78 -6.34
N PRO A 78 -18.31 8.05 -6.76
CA PRO A 78 -17.01 8.71 -6.78
C PRO A 78 -16.42 8.79 -5.37
N ALA A 79 -15.09 8.70 -5.29
CA ALA A 79 -14.38 8.86 -4.04
C ALA A 79 -14.61 10.26 -3.43
N PRO A 80 -14.84 10.37 -2.12
CA PRO A 80 -14.88 11.65 -1.44
C PRO A 80 -13.54 12.40 -1.62
N PRO A 81 -13.54 13.75 -1.73
CA PRO A 81 -12.31 14.51 -1.96
C PRO A 81 -11.19 14.20 -0.97
N ALA A 82 -11.53 13.98 0.31
CA ALA A 82 -10.55 13.62 1.34
C ALA A 82 -9.81 12.30 1.03
N ILE A 83 -10.53 11.29 0.51
CA ILE A 83 -9.93 10.02 0.09
C ILE A 83 -9.06 10.21 -1.14
N VAL A 84 -9.49 11.03 -2.10
CA VAL A 84 -8.68 11.35 -3.29
C VAL A 84 -7.34 11.98 -2.89
N TYR A 85 -7.35 12.99 -2.02
CA TYR A 85 -6.12 13.63 -1.55
C TYR A 85 -5.22 12.65 -0.78
N LEU A 86 -5.80 11.85 0.12
CA LEU A 86 -5.05 10.84 0.87
C LEU A 86 -4.39 9.82 -0.05
N SER A 87 -5.12 9.36 -1.08
CA SER A 87 -4.63 8.40 -2.08
C SER A 87 -3.46 8.97 -2.89
N ILE A 88 -3.52 10.24 -3.28
CA ILE A 88 -2.43 10.92 -4.00
C ILE A 88 -1.19 11.07 -3.11
N ILE A 89 -1.36 11.56 -1.87
CA ILE A 89 -0.26 11.74 -0.92
C ILE A 89 0.41 10.39 -0.63
N THR A 90 -0.40 9.35 -0.39
CA THR A 90 0.12 8.00 -0.14
C THR A 90 0.87 7.45 -1.34
N ALA A 91 0.39 7.69 -2.58
CA ALA A 91 1.12 7.29 -3.78
C ALA A 91 2.49 7.98 -3.88
N ILE A 92 2.58 9.28 -3.59
CA ILE A 92 3.84 10.03 -3.58
C ILE A 92 4.80 9.48 -2.53
N VAL A 93 4.31 9.26 -1.31
CA VAL A 93 5.12 8.67 -0.22
C VAL A 93 5.62 7.29 -0.64
N ASN A 94 4.77 6.45 -1.21
CA ASN A 94 5.14 5.10 -1.63
C ASN A 94 6.24 5.10 -2.70
N VAL A 95 6.21 6.02 -3.65
CA VAL A 95 7.30 6.20 -4.63
C VAL A 95 8.62 6.56 -3.94
N GLY A 96 8.57 7.47 -2.95
CA GLY A 96 9.75 7.84 -2.16
C GLY A 96 10.32 6.67 -1.36
N VAL A 97 9.47 5.89 -0.69
CA VAL A 97 9.88 4.70 0.06
C VAL A 97 10.44 3.63 -0.89
N LEU A 98 9.86 3.45 -2.08
CA LEU A 98 10.36 2.48 -3.06
C LEU A 98 11.78 2.81 -3.51
N PHE A 99 12.07 4.09 -3.73
CA PHE A 99 13.42 4.56 -4.03
C PHE A 99 14.38 4.25 -2.88
N LEU A 100 14.00 4.55 -1.63
CA LEU A 100 14.81 4.26 -0.45
C LEU A 100 15.04 2.75 -0.26
N ALA A 101 13.99 1.93 -0.39
CA ALA A 101 14.08 0.48 -0.29
C ALA A 101 15.06 -0.09 -1.33
N THR A 102 15.04 0.45 -2.56
CA THR A 102 15.97 0.10 -3.62
C THR A 102 17.41 0.46 -3.27
N ARG A 103 17.64 1.65 -2.69
CA ARG A 103 18.96 2.08 -2.21
C ARG A 103 19.49 1.15 -1.13
N VAL A 104 18.70 0.88 -0.10
CA VAL A 104 19.06 -0.01 1.02
C VAL A 104 19.36 -1.43 0.52
N TYR A 105 18.59 -1.93 -0.45
CA TYR A 105 18.83 -3.25 -1.05
C TYR A 105 20.20 -3.33 -1.74
N ARG A 106 20.54 -2.32 -2.54
CA ARG A 106 21.82 -2.24 -3.26
C ARG A 106 23.00 -2.16 -2.30
N GLU A 107 22.90 -1.31 -1.29
CA GLU A 107 23.95 -1.14 -0.27
C GLU A 107 24.14 -2.42 0.57
N SER A 108 23.05 -3.12 0.90
CA SER A 108 23.12 -4.41 1.61
C SER A 108 23.77 -5.51 0.77
N THR A 109 23.50 -5.52 -0.54
CA THR A 109 24.09 -6.49 -1.47
C THR A 109 25.59 -6.25 -1.63
N ALA A 110 26.01 -4.99 -1.78
CA ALA A 110 27.42 -4.62 -1.91
C ALA A 110 28.27 -4.97 -0.67
N LYS A 111 27.65 -4.98 0.53
CA LYS A 111 28.33 -5.35 1.79
C LYS A 111 28.34 -6.85 2.08
N THR A 112 27.63 -7.66 1.30
CA THR A 112 27.65 -9.12 1.48
C THR A 112 28.82 -9.68 0.67
N PRO A 113 29.90 -10.19 1.29
CA PRO A 113 31.03 -10.74 0.54
C PRO A 113 30.54 -11.91 -0.32
N ALA A 114 31.01 -11.97 -1.57
CA ALA A 114 30.80 -13.13 -2.43
C ALA A 114 31.43 -14.34 -1.71
N VAL A 115 30.59 -15.30 -1.34
CA VAL A 115 31.09 -16.61 -0.88
C VAL A 115 31.73 -17.25 -2.12
N ALA A 116 33.07 -17.28 -2.12
CA ALA A 116 33.88 -18.00 -3.08
C ALA A 116 33.86 -19.50 -2.81
#